data_AF-A0A838QVW9-F1
#
_entry.id   AF-A0A838QVW9-F1
#
_cell.length_a   1.000
_cell.length_b   1.000
_cell.length_c   1.000
_cell.angle_alpha   90.00
_cell.angle_beta   90.00
_cell.angle_gamma   90.00
#
_symmetry.space_group_name_H-M   'P 1'
#
loop_
_entity.id
_entity.type
_entity.pdbx_description
1 polymer ?
#
loop_
_entity_poly.entity_id
_entity_poly.type
_entity_poly.pdbx_seq_one_letter_code
_entity_poly.pdbx_strand_id
1 'polypeptide(L)'
;MRITLIAAVALAAGAVSTTCCGHGMPVEVNVVGEKLTVSGGVADAVGYANWIFADPDPESWLQPISATEQFTELPGIRFNDVNAGTPISLEVISRPDLSEAAHPQRWLWHWNLAGEKVDESLNDPAFAILSQDDVNEAISLKQWTAPTDATIKITDLAGGDVGQHRHFFAYFLDDSPAAPAGVYGFFARLIAPGYQSSEPFLVALNLNVFDMAKFQDGAREINVTAGLAGDFDVDGDVDGSDFLQWQRELGAAGTYPPADGSLSGSVDSADLAVWKSQFGEIVELPAAAAIAGTVPEPSTLALATILTATFALRRISRTGCRE
;
A
#
# COMPACT_ATOMS: atom_id res chain seq x y z
N MET A 1 4.27 23.68 -3.19
CA MET A 1 5.14 24.48 -4.08
C MET A 1 6.57 23.94 -4.21
N ARG A 2 7.07 23.09 -3.29
CA ARG A 2 8.36 22.38 -3.46
C ARG A 2 8.24 21.11 -4.32
N ILE A 3 7.19 20.31 -4.13
CA ILE A 3 6.95 19.02 -4.85
C ILE A 3 6.86 19.19 -6.38
N THR A 4 6.29 20.30 -6.87
CA THR A 4 6.09 20.55 -8.31
C THR A 4 7.37 20.81 -9.10
N LEU A 5 8.49 21.17 -8.45
CA LEU A 5 9.76 21.44 -9.13
C LEU A 5 10.62 20.19 -9.34
N ILE A 6 10.36 19.11 -8.59
CA ILE A 6 11.22 17.91 -8.53
C ILE A 6 10.75 16.81 -9.49
N ALA A 7 9.45 16.76 -9.81
CA ALA A 7 8.89 15.81 -10.79
C ALA A 7 9.51 15.91 -12.20
N ALA A 8 10.11 17.06 -12.55
CA ALA A 8 10.77 17.25 -13.85
C ALA A 8 12.10 16.49 -13.99
N VAL A 9 12.73 16.01 -12.90
CA VAL A 9 14.04 15.35 -12.92
C VAL A 9 13.92 13.82 -13.06
N ALA A 10 12.84 13.21 -12.59
CA ALA A 10 12.64 11.74 -12.65
C ALA A 10 12.36 11.20 -14.08
N LEU A 11 11.93 12.05 -15.01
CA LEU A 11 11.51 11.68 -16.38
C LEU A 11 12.63 11.20 -17.33
N ALA A 12 13.88 11.08 -16.88
CA ALA A 12 15.01 10.71 -17.75
C ALA A 12 15.35 9.19 -17.75
N ALA A 13 14.75 8.37 -16.89
CA ALA A 13 15.07 6.95 -16.78
C ALA A 13 14.02 6.05 -17.46
N GLY A 14 13.69 6.32 -18.73
CA GLY A 14 12.74 5.52 -19.50
C GLY A 14 13.39 4.62 -20.54
N ALA A 15 13.19 3.31 -20.37
CA ALA A 15 13.30 2.21 -21.35
C ALA A 15 14.68 1.59 -21.65
N VAL A 16 14.94 0.40 -21.10
CA VAL A 16 15.31 -0.85 -21.81
C VAL A 16 14.96 -2.07 -20.94
N SER A 17 14.20 -3.04 -21.47
CA SER A 17 13.96 -4.33 -20.82
C SER A 17 15.09 -5.33 -21.11
N THR A 18 15.77 -5.76 -20.06
CA THR A 18 16.31 -7.12 -19.88
C THR A 18 16.30 -7.36 -18.37
N THR A 19 16.18 -8.61 -17.92
CA THR A 19 16.21 -8.98 -16.49
C THR A 19 17.55 -8.55 -15.87
N CYS A 20 17.63 -7.30 -15.42
CA CYS A 20 18.79 -6.73 -14.75
C CYS A 20 18.63 -7.02 -13.26
N CYS A 21 19.65 -7.61 -12.66
CA CYS A 21 19.83 -7.59 -11.21
C CYS A 21 19.87 -6.11 -10.79
N GLY A 22 18.83 -5.61 -10.12
CA GLY A 22 18.72 -4.20 -9.70
C GLY A 22 17.33 -3.54 -9.84
N HIS A 23 16.28 -4.24 -10.28
CA HIS A 23 14.93 -3.66 -10.39
C HIS A 23 14.03 -3.87 -9.15
N GLY A 24 14.52 -4.45 -8.06
CA GLY A 24 13.75 -4.80 -6.86
C GLY A 24 12.70 -5.91 -7.06
N MET A 25 12.14 -6.42 -5.95
CA MET A 25 11.04 -7.39 -6.01
C MET A 25 9.71 -6.65 -6.30
N PRO A 26 9.03 -6.92 -7.41
CA PRO A 26 7.77 -6.25 -7.71
C PRO A 26 6.66 -6.71 -6.76
N VAL A 27 5.69 -5.81 -6.54
CA VAL A 27 4.36 -6.21 -6.08
C VAL A 27 3.69 -6.99 -7.21
N GLU A 28 3.56 -8.29 -7.03
CA GLU A 28 2.89 -9.17 -8.00
C GLU A 28 1.38 -9.13 -7.77
N VAL A 29 0.65 -8.57 -8.74
CA VAL A 29 -0.80 -8.36 -8.66
C VAL A 29 -1.52 -9.33 -9.58
N ASN A 30 -2.40 -10.14 -9.00
CA ASN A 30 -3.22 -11.12 -9.71
C ASN A 30 -4.70 -10.94 -9.36
N VAL A 31 -5.57 -11.64 -10.08
CA VAL A 31 -7.01 -11.69 -9.80
C VAL A 31 -7.40 -13.12 -9.47
N VAL A 32 -7.97 -13.34 -8.29
CA VAL A 32 -8.53 -14.63 -7.88
C VAL A 32 -10.03 -14.47 -7.66
N GLY A 33 -10.83 -15.05 -8.55
CA GLY A 33 -12.27 -14.79 -8.58
C GLY A 33 -12.54 -13.32 -8.96
N GLU A 34 -13.19 -12.58 -8.07
CA GLU A 34 -13.46 -11.14 -8.24
C GLU A 34 -12.57 -10.27 -7.33
N LYS A 35 -11.50 -10.82 -6.74
CA LYS A 35 -10.64 -10.12 -5.77
C LYS A 35 -9.23 -9.90 -6.33
N LEU A 36 -8.71 -8.68 -6.14
CA LEU A 36 -7.30 -8.38 -6.35
C LEU A 36 -6.47 -9.11 -5.29
N THR A 37 -5.33 -9.66 -5.68
CA THR A 37 -4.41 -10.34 -4.76
C THR A 37 -3.00 -9.82 -4.99
N VAL A 38 -2.23 -9.73 -3.90
CA VAL A 38 -0.83 -9.29 -3.91
C VAL A 38 0.08 -10.42 -3.44
N SER A 39 1.29 -10.48 -3.98
CA SER A 39 2.32 -11.45 -3.61
C SER A 39 3.71 -10.97 -4.07
N GLY A 40 4.75 -11.77 -3.86
CA GLY A 40 6.10 -11.50 -4.36
C GLY A 40 7.02 -10.75 -3.39
N GLY A 41 6.49 -10.29 -2.25
CA GLY A 41 7.26 -9.70 -1.16
C GLY A 41 7.81 -10.76 -0.19
N VAL A 42 8.33 -10.28 0.95
CA VAL A 42 8.62 -11.11 2.11
C VAL A 42 7.30 -11.47 2.78
N ALA A 43 7.00 -12.76 2.90
CA ALA A 43 5.80 -13.22 3.58
C ALA A 43 5.92 -13.00 5.09
N ASP A 44 4.84 -12.51 5.71
CA ASP A 44 4.73 -12.37 7.15
C ASP A 44 3.34 -12.82 7.61
N ALA A 45 3.28 -13.80 8.51
CA ALA A 45 2.03 -14.34 9.04
C ALA A 45 1.71 -13.83 10.45
N VAL A 46 2.51 -12.90 10.98
CA VAL A 46 2.39 -12.41 12.35
C VAL A 46 1.93 -10.95 12.38
N GLY A 47 2.46 -10.12 11.50
CA GLY A 47 2.06 -8.72 11.42
C GLY A 47 0.72 -8.49 10.71
N TYR A 48 0.28 -7.23 10.69
CA TYR A 48 -0.99 -6.83 10.07
C TYR A 48 -1.10 -7.23 8.59
N ALA A 49 -0.01 -7.13 7.85
CA ALA A 49 0.01 -7.36 6.42
C ALA A 49 0.71 -8.67 6.07
N ASN A 50 0.10 -9.47 5.19
CA ASN A 50 0.65 -10.77 4.79
C ASN A 50 1.95 -10.67 3.97
N TRP A 51 2.20 -9.50 3.38
CA TRP A 51 3.32 -9.26 2.49
C TRP A 51 4.00 -7.94 2.83
N ILE A 52 5.32 -8.01 2.98
CA ILE A 52 6.21 -6.87 3.15
C ILE A 52 7.03 -6.70 1.86
N PHE A 53 6.85 -5.58 1.20
CA PHE A 53 7.65 -5.17 0.05
C PHE A 53 8.81 -4.30 0.53
N ALA A 54 9.86 -5.00 0.95
CA ALA A 54 11.18 -4.49 1.25
C ALA A 54 12.12 -5.01 0.17
N ASP A 55 12.91 -4.14 -0.46
CA ASP A 55 13.91 -4.60 -1.42
C ASP A 55 15.10 -5.22 -0.69
N PRO A 56 15.42 -6.52 -0.92
CA PRO A 56 16.51 -7.20 -0.24
C PRO A 56 17.90 -6.81 -0.78
N ASP A 57 17.99 -5.89 -1.75
CA ASP A 57 19.27 -5.40 -2.25
C ASP A 57 19.85 -4.29 -1.33
N PRO A 58 21.09 -4.42 -0.84
CA PRO A 58 21.74 -3.38 -0.03
C PRO A 58 21.92 -2.04 -0.75
N GLU A 59 21.80 -1.99 -2.09
CA GLU A 59 21.86 -0.77 -2.88
C GLU A 59 20.49 -0.08 -3.04
N SER A 60 19.39 -0.75 -2.65
CA SER A 60 18.01 -0.26 -2.76
C SER A 60 17.54 0.58 -1.56
N TRP A 61 18.41 1.50 -1.11
CA TRP A 61 18.08 2.49 -0.08
C TRP A 61 17.62 3.81 -0.71
N LEU A 62 16.94 4.64 0.06
CA LEU A 62 16.56 6.00 -0.31
C LEU A 62 17.81 6.83 -0.62
N GLN A 63 18.00 7.18 -1.88
CA GLN A 63 19.21 7.84 -2.37
C GLN A 63 19.08 9.36 -2.32
N PRO A 64 20.15 10.09 -1.96
CA PRO A 64 20.09 11.54 -1.92
C PRO A 64 20.03 12.11 -3.35
N ILE A 65 18.97 12.84 -3.65
CA ILE A 65 18.84 13.60 -4.92
C ILE A 65 19.15 15.09 -4.74
N SER A 66 19.08 15.56 -3.50
CA SER A 66 19.51 16.90 -3.10
C SER A 66 20.08 16.86 -1.68
N ALA A 67 20.51 18.01 -1.16
CA ALA A 67 20.98 18.11 0.22
C ALA A 67 19.87 17.91 1.27
N THR A 68 18.59 17.84 0.85
CA THR A 68 17.43 17.84 1.75
C THR A 68 16.37 16.83 1.35
N GLU A 69 16.67 15.93 0.41
CA GLU A 69 15.65 15.03 -0.13
C GLU A 69 16.26 13.71 -0.59
N GLN A 70 15.60 12.63 -0.18
CA GLN A 70 15.94 11.26 -0.50
C GLN A 70 14.88 10.65 -1.41
N PHE A 71 15.26 9.69 -2.25
CA PHE A 71 14.43 9.20 -3.35
C PHE A 71 14.60 7.71 -3.63
N THR A 72 13.52 7.05 -4.04
CA THR A 72 13.56 5.74 -4.70
C THR A 72 12.31 5.53 -5.56
N GLU A 73 12.37 4.59 -6.49
CA GLU A 73 11.21 4.13 -7.30
C GLU A 73 10.78 2.72 -6.93
N LEU A 74 11.39 2.15 -5.89
CA LEU A 74 11.18 0.77 -5.46
C LEU A 74 10.19 0.73 -4.29
N PRO A 75 9.32 -0.30 -4.21
CA PRO A 75 9.15 -1.40 -5.17
C PRO A 75 8.39 -0.97 -6.42
N GLY A 76 8.63 -1.65 -7.54
CA GLY A 76 7.73 -1.59 -8.70
C GLY A 76 6.52 -2.52 -8.53
N ILE A 77 5.65 -2.53 -9.53
CA ILE A 77 4.42 -3.36 -9.56
C ILE A 77 4.38 -4.12 -10.89
N ARG A 78 3.90 -5.36 -10.83
CA ARG A 78 3.58 -6.17 -12.01
C ARG A 78 2.12 -6.63 -11.94
N PHE A 79 1.34 -6.28 -12.96
CA PHE A 79 -0.06 -6.71 -13.08
C PHE A 79 -0.15 -7.90 -14.02
N ASN A 80 -0.44 -9.10 -13.53
CA ASN A 80 -0.45 -10.31 -14.35
C ASN A 80 -1.84 -10.60 -14.96
N ASP A 81 -2.88 -10.57 -14.12
CA ASP A 81 -4.23 -11.04 -14.49
C ASP A 81 -5.29 -9.92 -14.45
N VAL A 82 -4.87 -8.66 -14.53
CA VAL A 82 -5.79 -7.52 -14.56
C VAL A 82 -6.04 -7.08 -16.00
N ASN A 83 -7.32 -6.91 -16.36
CA ASN A 83 -7.69 -6.47 -17.71
C ASN A 83 -7.10 -5.11 -18.04
N ALA A 84 -6.51 -4.97 -19.23
CA ALA A 84 -6.10 -3.68 -19.75
C ALA A 84 -7.27 -2.67 -19.79
N GLY A 85 -6.98 -1.40 -19.50
CA GLY A 85 -7.96 -0.33 -19.36
C GLY A 85 -8.67 -0.29 -18.01
N THR A 86 -8.37 -1.21 -17.09
CA THR A 86 -8.86 -1.13 -15.70
C THR A 86 -8.13 0.02 -14.99
N PRO A 87 -8.85 1.02 -14.45
CA PRO A 87 -8.23 2.01 -13.59
C PRO A 87 -7.90 1.35 -12.25
N ILE A 88 -6.64 1.45 -11.84
CA ILE A 88 -6.17 0.89 -10.57
C ILE A 88 -5.59 2.03 -9.75
N SER A 89 -5.94 2.05 -8.46
CA SER A 89 -5.39 2.98 -7.49
C SER A 89 -4.76 2.24 -6.32
N LEU A 90 -3.78 2.89 -5.70
CA LEU A 90 -3.24 2.53 -4.41
C LEU A 90 -3.99 3.34 -3.35
N GLU A 91 -4.50 2.66 -2.33
CA GLU A 91 -5.07 3.29 -1.14
C GLU A 91 -4.11 3.06 0.03
N VAL A 92 -3.60 4.16 0.62
CA VAL A 92 -2.81 4.13 1.85
C VAL A 92 -3.76 3.93 3.03
N ILE A 93 -3.37 3.06 3.97
CA ILE A 93 -4.18 2.65 5.12
C ILE A 93 -3.46 3.08 6.39
N SER A 94 -4.18 3.79 7.28
CA SER A 94 -3.68 4.03 8.64
C SER A 94 -3.90 2.82 9.53
N ARG A 95 -3.04 2.69 10.55
CA ARG A 95 -3.19 1.67 11.58
C ARG A 95 -3.08 2.29 12.97
N PRO A 96 -3.86 1.83 13.96
CA PRO A 96 -3.66 2.28 15.33
C PRO A 96 -2.24 1.92 15.78
N ASP A 97 -1.52 2.86 16.38
CA ASP A 97 -0.27 2.54 17.08
C ASP A 97 -0.55 2.22 18.54
N LEU A 98 -0.40 0.94 18.88
CA LEU A 98 -0.70 0.42 20.20
C LEU A 98 0.40 0.69 21.23
N SER A 99 1.59 1.12 20.78
CA SER A 99 2.66 1.57 21.67
C SER A 99 2.37 2.94 22.30
N GLU A 100 1.43 3.69 21.73
CA GLU A 100 1.04 5.04 22.17
C GLU A 100 -0.30 5.06 22.91
N ALA A 101 -0.41 6.00 23.86
CA ALA A 101 -1.65 6.19 24.62
C ALA A 101 -2.79 6.65 23.70
N ALA A 102 -3.99 6.09 23.91
CA ALA A 102 -5.19 6.32 23.08
C ALA A 102 -5.10 5.80 21.63
N HIS A 103 -4.07 5.02 21.30
CA HIS A 103 -3.96 4.26 20.06
C HIS A 103 -4.20 5.10 18.79
N PRO A 104 -3.47 6.22 18.62
CA PRO A 104 -3.68 7.13 17.49
C PRO A 104 -3.43 6.42 16.16
N GLN A 105 -4.16 6.85 15.13
CA GLN A 105 -3.96 6.35 13.77
C GLN A 105 -2.63 6.86 13.21
N ARG A 106 -1.73 5.93 12.88
CA ARG A 106 -0.44 6.19 12.26
C ARG A 106 -0.47 5.86 10.76
N TRP A 107 0.06 6.77 9.96
CA TRP A 107 0.07 6.69 8.49
C TRP A 107 1.47 6.42 7.93
N LEU A 108 2.49 7.06 8.50
CA LEU A 108 3.89 6.77 8.22
C LEU A 108 4.51 6.14 9.46
N TRP A 109 5.13 4.99 9.28
CA TRP A 109 5.79 4.23 10.33
C TRP A 109 7.30 4.39 10.23
N HIS A 110 7.97 4.39 11.38
CA HIS A 110 9.42 4.47 11.46
C HIS A 110 9.95 3.44 12.45
N TRP A 111 10.85 2.60 11.98
CA TRP A 111 11.73 1.82 12.83
C TRP A 111 13.08 2.53 12.91
N ASN A 112 13.49 2.87 14.12
CA ASN A 112 14.63 3.71 14.39
C ASN A 112 15.89 2.87 14.59
N LEU A 113 16.91 3.08 13.75
CA LEU A 113 18.14 2.30 13.79
C LEU A 113 18.92 2.47 15.10
N ALA A 114 18.85 3.65 15.73
CA ALA A 114 19.60 3.91 16.97
C ALA A 114 19.00 3.19 18.18
N GLY A 115 17.66 3.07 18.20
CA GLY A 115 16.91 2.39 19.25
C GLY A 115 16.61 0.91 18.96
N GLU A 116 16.76 0.50 17.69
CA GLU A 116 16.37 -0.79 17.15
C GLU A 116 14.92 -1.15 17.50
N LYS A 117 14.02 -0.19 17.31
CA LYS A 117 12.60 -0.35 17.60
C LYS A 117 11.72 0.56 16.76
N VAL A 118 10.45 0.23 16.65
CA VAL A 118 9.41 1.15 16.15
C VAL A 118 9.19 2.27 17.19
N ASP A 119 9.40 3.52 16.78
CA ASP A 119 9.14 4.69 17.61
C ASP A 119 8.74 5.92 16.76
N GLU A 120 8.39 7.02 17.43
CA GLU A 120 8.14 8.27 16.73
C GLU A 120 9.42 8.81 16.10
N SER A 121 9.42 8.95 14.77
CA SER A 121 10.50 9.59 14.03
C SER A 121 10.63 11.04 14.44
N LEU A 122 11.80 11.40 14.96
CA LEU A 122 12.16 12.79 15.23
C LEU A 122 11.94 13.66 13.98
N ASN A 123 11.47 14.89 14.18
CA ASN A 123 11.13 15.88 13.17
C ASN A 123 9.94 15.55 12.25
N ASP A 124 9.33 14.36 12.39
CA ASP A 124 8.17 13.91 11.60
C ASP A 124 8.34 14.21 10.10
N PRO A 125 9.32 13.61 9.41
CA PRO A 125 9.62 13.92 8.02
C PRO A 125 8.41 13.69 7.11
N ALA A 126 8.25 14.54 6.09
CA ALA A 126 7.20 14.31 5.09
C ALA A 126 7.65 13.20 4.15
N PHE A 127 6.76 12.27 3.86
CA PHE A 127 6.99 11.23 2.86
C PHE A 127 5.97 11.37 1.73
N ALA A 128 6.43 11.54 0.50
CA ALA A 128 5.57 11.73 -0.65
C ALA A 128 5.59 10.51 -1.58
N ILE A 129 4.40 10.05 -1.96
CA ILE A 129 4.17 9.05 -3.02
C ILE A 129 3.65 9.81 -4.22
N LEU A 130 4.44 9.88 -5.30
CA LEU A 130 4.07 10.55 -6.54
C LEU A 130 3.74 9.53 -7.62
N SER A 131 2.64 9.75 -8.34
CA SER A 131 2.34 8.97 -9.54
C SER A 131 3.30 9.37 -10.66
N GLN A 132 3.87 8.37 -11.33
CA GLN A 132 4.70 8.60 -12.52
C GLN A 132 3.86 8.79 -13.79
N ASP A 133 2.59 8.39 -13.77
CA ASP A 133 1.66 8.58 -14.89
C ASP A 133 0.97 9.97 -14.85
N ASP A 134 0.77 10.56 -13.67
CA ASP A 134 0.38 11.98 -13.49
C ASP A 134 1.18 12.65 -12.37
N VAL A 135 2.15 13.48 -12.76
CA VAL A 135 3.05 14.19 -11.85
C VAL A 135 2.37 15.21 -10.93
N ASN A 136 1.09 15.53 -11.15
CA ASN A 136 0.33 16.39 -10.25
C ASN A 136 -0.39 15.59 -9.15
N GLU A 137 -0.42 14.26 -9.28
CA GLU A 137 -1.06 13.38 -8.32
C GLU A 137 -0.01 12.87 -7.31
N ALA A 138 -0.23 13.20 -6.04
CA ALA A 138 0.68 12.83 -4.96
C ALA A 138 -0.06 12.67 -3.64
N ILE A 139 0.33 11.68 -2.85
CA ILE A 139 -0.05 11.57 -1.43
C ILE A 139 1.15 12.01 -0.60
N SER A 140 0.93 12.92 0.36
CA SER A 140 1.93 13.30 1.35
C SER A 140 1.54 12.70 2.70
N LEU A 141 2.39 11.83 3.23
CA LEU A 141 2.25 11.20 4.53
C LEU A 141 3.11 11.92 5.58
N LYS A 142 2.54 11.99 6.78
CA LYS A 142 3.20 12.29 8.06
C LYS A 142 2.84 11.16 9.02
N GLN A 143 3.51 11.04 10.16
CA GLN A 143 3.24 9.92 11.07
C GLN A 143 1.79 9.92 11.57
N TRP A 144 1.32 11.06 12.06
CA TRP A 144 0.03 11.14 12.78
C TRP A 144 -1.05 11.95 12.07
N THR A 145 -0.69 12.67 11.02
CA THR A 145 -1.64 13.52 10.30
C THR A 145 -2.17 12.76 9.10
N ALA A 146 -3.50 12.59 9.04
CA ALA A 146 -4.16 12.02 7.89
C ALA A 146 -3.85 12.83 6.62
N PRO A 147 -3.52 12.17 5.50
CA PRO A 147 -3.33 12.86 4.23
C PRO A 147 -4.66 13.46 3.76
N THR A 148 -4.59 14.51 2.93
CA THR A 148 -5.78 15.10 2.30
C THR A 148 -6.54 14.08 1.46
N ASP A 149 -5.79 13.26 0.72
CA ASP A 149 -6.29 12.14 -0.07
C ASP A 149 -5.46 10.90 0.29
N ALA A 150 -6.13 9.79 0.59
CA ALA A 150 -5.49 8.51 0.90
C ALA A 150 -5.40 7.59 -0.32
N THR A 151 -5.92 8.01 -1.48
CA THR A 151 -5.94 7.22 -2.71
C THR A 151 -5.19 7.95 -3.81
N ILE A 152 -4.36 7.21 -4.55
CA ILE A 152 -3.61 7.70 -5.71
C ILE A 152 -3.73 6.72 -6.86
N LYS A 153 -4.05 7.21 -8.05
CA LYS A 153 -4.14 6.41 -9.27
C LYS A 153 -2.74 5.96 -9.69
N ILE A 154 -2.63 4.65 -9.92
CA ILE A 154 -1.41 4.02 -10.46
C ILE A 154 -1.35 4.29 -11.96
N THR A 155 -2.40 3.86 -12.68
CA THR A 155 -2.45 3.92 -14.13
C THR A 155 -3.86 3.63 -14.65
N ASP A 156 -4.15 3.99 -15.91
CA ASP A 156 -5.15 3.28 -16.73
C ASP A 156 -4.39 2.16 -17.45
N LEU A 157 -4.39 0.95 -16.87
CA LEU A 157 -3.44 -0.11 -17.22
C LEU A 157 -3.38 -0.35 -18.73
N ALA A 158 -2.34 0.12 -19.42
CA ALA A 158 -2.27 -0.04 -20.86
C ALA A 158 -2.06 -1.52 -21.21
N GLY A 159 -2.46 -1.94 -22.41
CA GLY A 159 -2.27 -3.34 -22.82
C GLY A 159 -0.80 -3.80 -22.80
N GLY A 160 0.15 -2.86 -22.93
CA GLY A 160 1.58 -3.12 -22.82
C GLY A 160 2.11 -3.20 -21.39
N ASP A 161 1.32 -2.82 -20.38
CA ASP A 161 1.72 -2.84 -18.97
C ASP A 161 1.44 -4.20 -18.31
N VAL A 162 0.47 -4.95 -18.86
CA VAL A 162 0.10 -6.27 -18.35
C VAL A 162 1.27 -7.24 -18.52
N GLY A 163 1.64 -7.90 -17.42
CA GLY A 163 2.77 -8.81 -17.31
C GLY A 163 4.14 -8.11 -17.25
N GLN A 164 4.20 -6.78 -17.30
CA GLN A 164 5.45 -6.03 -17.18
C GLN A 164 5.68 -5.58 -15.74
N HIS A 165 6.95 -5.62 -15.32
CA HIS A 165 7.37 -4.93 -14.11
C HIS A 165 7.58 -3.46 -14.44
N ARG A 166 6.80 -2.57 -13.80
CA ARG A 166 6.90 -1.12 -13.97
C ARG A 166 7.00 -0.41 -12.62
N HIS A 167 7.71 0.71 -12.61
CA HIS A 167 7.75 1.65 -11.50
C HIS A 167 6.71 2.72 -11.76
N PHE A 168 5.55 2.59 -11.13
CA PHE A 168 4.44 3.53 -11.28
C PHE A 168 4.51 4.68 -10.28
N PHE A 169 5.35 4.54 -9.25
CA PHE A 169 5.51 5.50 -8.19
C PHE A 169 6.95 5.97 -8.06
N ALA A 170 7.07 7.21 -7.59
CA ALA A 170 8.30 7.79 -7.11
C ALA A 170 8.09 8.18 -5.64
N TYR A 171 9.01 7.74 -4.78
CA TYR A 171 8.96 7.91 -3.34
C TYR A 171 9.98 8.93 -2.90
N PHE A 172 9.56 9.93 -2.13
CA PHE A 172 10.43 11.00 -1.64
C PHE A 172 10.32 11.15 -0.14
N LEU A 173 11.46 11.28 0.54
CA LEU A 173 11.52 11.61 1.96
C LEU A 173 12.17 12.99 2.13
N ASP A 174 11.46 13.89 2.81
CA ASP A 174 11.99 15.19 3.23
C ASP A 174 13.02 14.99 4.34
N ASP A 175 14.26 15.39 4.05
CA ASP A 175 15.42 15.24 4.92
C ASP A 175 15.90 16.61 5.46
N SER A 176 14.98 17.57 5.56
CA SER A 176 15.23 18.92 6.09
C SER A 176 14.20 19.36 7.13
N PRO A 177 14.50 19.25 8.44
CA PRO A 177 15.77 18.80 9.02
C PRO A 177 16.01 17.30 8.81
N ALA A 178 17.26 16.86 9.02
CA ALA A 178 17.65 15.47 8.76
C ALA A 178 16.70 14.45 9.42
N ALA A 179 16.21 13.54 8.59
CA ALA A 179 15.41 12.40 8.98
C ALA A 179 16.30 11.34 9.66
N PRO A 180 15.87 10.77 10.81
CA PRO A 180 16.61 9.71 11.47
C PRO A 180 16.78 8.47 10.59
N ALA A 181 17.99 7.89 10.58
CA ALA A 181 18.26 6.62 9.92
C ALA A 181 17.34 5.51 10.46
N GLY A 182 16.90 4.61 9.58
CA GLY A 182 15.91 3.60 9.93
C GLY A 182 15.14 3.05 8.75
N VAL A 183 14.07 2.33 9.06
CA VAL A 183 13.10 1.85 8.06
C VAL A 183 11.87 2.73 8.12
N TYR A 184 11.50 3.32 7.00
CA TYR A 184 10.22 4.01 6.86
C TYR A 184 9.22 3.09 6.17
N GLY A 185 7.98 3.08 6.63
CA GLY A 185 6.97 2.21 6.02
C GLY A 185 5.57 2.78 6.03
N PHE A 186 4.74 2.31 5.10
CA PHE A 186 3.32 2.62 5.06
C PHE A 186 2.54 1.40 4.59
N PHE A 187 1.32 1.24 5.10
CA PHE A 187 0.42 0.19 4.65
C PHE A 187 -0.42 0.67 3.50
N ALA A 188 -0.67 -0.20 2.55
CA ALA A 188 -1.54 0.11 1.44
C ALA A 188 -2.30 -1.13 0.97
N ARG A 189 -3.32 -0.89 0.14
CA ARG A 189 -3.98 -1.92 -0.66
C ARG A 189 -4.25 -1.40 -2.07
N LEU A 190 -4.48 -2.32 -2.99
CA LEU A 190 -4.91 -1.99 -4.34
C LEU A 190 -6.43 -2.03 -4.43
N ILE A 191 -6.97 -1.05 -5.14
CA ILE A 191 -8.40 -0.92 -5.40
C ILE A 191 -8.62 -0.67 -6.90
N ALA A 192 -9.64 -1.32 -7.44
CA ALA A 192 -10.02 -1.18 -8.85
C ALA A 192 -11.55 -1.37 -8.99
N PRO A 193 -12.25 -0.54 -9.77
CA PRO A 193 -13.66 -0.74 -10.04
C PRO A 193 -13.95 -2.14 -10.60
N GLY A 194 -14.97 -2.80 -10.04
CA GLY A 194 -15.37 -4.13 -10.46
C GLY A 194 -14.61 -5.29 -9.80
N TYR A 195 -13.66 -4.99 -8.90
CA TYR A 195 -12.98 -5.99 -8.09
C TYR A 195 -13.10 -5.67 -6.60
N GLN A 196 -13.08 -6.71 -5.77
CA GLN A 196 -12.78 -6.56 -4.35
C GLN A 196 -11.32 -6.13 -4.18
N SER A 197 -11.08 -5.26 -3.21
CA SER A 197 -9.74 -4.75 -2.89
C SER A 197 -8.77 -5.86 -2.54
N SER A 198 -7.47 -5.59 -2.75
CA SER A 198 -6.44 -6.52 -2.28
C SER A 198 -6.40 -6.58 -0.76
N GLU A 199 -5.78 -7.66 -0.25
CA GLU A 199 -5.27 -7.64 1.11
C GLU A 199 -4.30 -6.47 1.28
N PRO A 200 -4.18 -5.92 2.51
CA PRO A 200 -3.16 -4.94 2.82
C PRO A 200 -1.76 -5.54 2.68
N PHE A 201 -0.82 -4.69 2.31
CA PHE A 201 0.61 -4.98 2.28
C PHE A 201 1.40 -3.81 2.86
N LEU A 202 2.60 -4.09 3.38
CA LEU A 202 3.54 -3.08 3.85
C LEU A 202 4.52 -2.74 2.71
N VAL A 203 4.74 -1.46 2.45
CA VAL A 203 5.92 -1.00 1.70
C VAL A 203 6.94 -0.49 2.71
N ALA A 204 8.15 -1.03 2.68
CA ALA A 204 9.22 -0.70 3.62
C ALA A 204 10.46 -0.19 2.87
N LEU A 205 10.97 0.96 3.32
CA LEU A 205 11.96 1.77 2.63
C LEU A 205 13.16 2.02 3.54
N ASN A 206 14.34 1.72 3.02
CA ASN A 206 15.58 1.80 3.77
C ASN A 206 16.16 3.22 3.74
N LEU A 207 16.34 3.86 4.90
CA LEU A 207 17.16 5.07 5.05
C LEU A 207 18.41 4.76 5.88
N ASN A 208 19.55 4.58 5.21
CA ASN A 208 20.87 4.39 5.83
C ASN A 208 21.00 3.18 6.78
N VAL A 209 20.20 2.12 6.58
CA VAL A 209 20.35 0.82 7.26
C VAL A 209 21.19 -0.12 6.38
N PHE A 210 22.50 -0.16 6.62
CA PHE A 210 23.43 -0.97 5.81
C PHE A 210 23.49 -2.46 6.19
N ASP A 211 22.90 -2.82 7.33
CA ASP A 211 22.75 -4.21 7.75
C ASP A 211 21.41 -4.76 7.26
N MET A 212 21.47 -5.68 6.30
CA MET A 212 20.27 -6.24 5.67
C MET A 212 19.38 -6.99 6.67
N ALA A 213 19.97 -7.66 7.67
CA ALA A 213 19.17 -8.34 8.68
C ALA A 213 18.39 -7.32 9.51
N LYS A 214 19.02 -6.21 9.90
CA LYS A 214 18.33 -5.13 10.63
C LYS A 214 17.26 -4.44 9.79
N PHE A 215 17.48 -4.28 8.50
CA PHE A 215 16.45 -3.73 7.61
C PHE A 215 15.22 -4.65 7.57
N GLN A 216 15.43 -5.96 7.44
CA GLN A 216 14.35 -6.95 7.45
C GLN A 216 13.64 -7.02 8.80
N ASP A 217 14.39 -7.03 9.90
CA ASP A 217 13.85 -7.02 11.26
C ASP A 217 13.03 -5.76 11.51
N GLY A 218 13.55 -4.58 11.12
CA GLY A 218 12.83 -3.32 11.26
C GLY A 218 11.55 -3.24 10.42
N ALA A 219 11.58 -3.75 9.18
CA ALA A 219 10.38 -3.84 8.34
C ALA A 219 9.33 -4.79 8.96
N ARG A 220 9.78 -5.92 9.53
CA ARG A 220 8.89 -6.87 10.21
C ARG A 220 8.32 -6.28 11.50
N GLU A 221 9.13 -5.58 12.28
CA GLU A 221 8.67 -4.93 13.51
C GLU A 221 7.60 -3.86 13.23
N ILE A 222 7.74 -3.09 12.13
CA ILE A 222 6.67 -2.17 11.67
C ILE A 222 5.37 -2.94 11.42
N ASN A 223 5.46 -4.08 10.71
CA ASN A 223 4.30 -4.89 10.38
C ASN A 223 3.61 -5.46 11.61
N VAL A 224 4.39 -5.97 12.57
CA VAL A 224 3.89 -6.53 13.83
C VAL A 224 3.32 -5.46 14.75
N THR A 225 3.99 -4.31 14.89
CA THR A 225 3.51 -3.20 15.75
C THR A 225 2.21 -2.59 15.22
N ALA A 226 1.97 -2.66 13.92
CA ALA A 226 0.71 -2.24 13.31
C ALA A 226 -0.43 -3.27 13.46
N GLY A 227 -0.11 -4.50 13.88
CA GLY A 227 -1.08 -5.53 14.25
C GLY A 227 -1.90 -5.14 15.47
N LEU A 228 -3.04 -5.82 15.66
CA LEU A 228 -3.81 -5.64 16.89
C LEU A 228 -3.10 -6.42 18.01
N ALA A 229 -2.71 -5.75 19.09
CA ALA A 229 -1.98 -6.39 20.17
C ALA A 229 -2.91 -7.40 20.86
N GLY A 230 -2.45 -8.64 21.04
CA GLY A 230 -3.27 -9.71 21.58
C GLY A 230 -4.12 -10.45 20.55
N ASP A 231 -4.23 -9.95 19.31
CA ASP A 231 -4.79 -10.67 18.16
C ASP A 231 -3.67 -11.58 17.60
N PHE A 232 -3.56 -12.76 18.20
CA PHE A 232 -2.50 -13.74 17.97
C PHE A 232 -2.79 -14.66 16.79
N ASP A 233 -4.04 -14.77 16.33
CA ASP A 233 -4.37 -15.47 15.09
C ASP A 233 -4.63 -14.54 13.88
N VAL A 234 -4.52 -13.22 14.10
CA VAL A 234 -4.47 -12.15 13.09
C VAL A 234 -5.79 -12.07 12.31
N ASP A 235 -6.92 -12.27 12.99
CA ASP A 235 -8.26 -12.23 12.41
C ASP A 235 -8.98 -10.88 12.58
N GLY A 236 -8.37 -9.95 13.32
CA GLY A 236 -8.80 -8.56 13.47
C GLY A 236 -9.59 -8.28 14.75
N ASP A 237 -9.78 -9.28 15.61
CA ASP A 237 -10.29 -9.13 16.96
C ASP A 237 -9.41 -9.80 18.02
N VAL A 238 -9.61 -9.44 19.29
CA VAL A 238 -8.91 -10.08 20.41
C VAL A 238 -9.91 -10.88 21.23
N ASP A 239 -9.92 -12.19 21.04
CA ASP A 239 -10.96 -13.08 21.54
C ASP A 239 -10.40 -14.38 22.17
N GLY A 240 -11.26 -15.39 22.33
CA GLY A 240 -10.87 -16.68 22.92
C GLY A 240 -9.95 -17.54 22.03
N SER A 241 -9.99 -17.33 20.71
CA SER A 241 -9.17 -18.01 19.71
C SER A 241 -7.71 -17.62 19.85
N ASP A 242 -7.44 -16.33 20.09
CA ASP A 242 -6.12 -15.82 20.44
C ASP A 242 -5.58 -16.42 21.72
N PHE A 243 -6.42 -16.48 22.76
CA PHE A 243 -6.02 -17.10 24.02
C PHE A 243 -5.59 -18.55 23.82
N LEU A 244 -6.31 -19.30 22.96
CA LEU A 244 -5.93 -20.66 22.61
C LEU A 244 -4.63 -20.69 21.79
N GLN A 245 -4.38 -19.70 20.93
CA GLN A 245 -3.11 -19.57 20.21
C GLN A 245 -1.95 -19.34 21.18
N TRP A 246 -2.07 -18.39 22.11
CA TRP A 246 -1.10 -18.16 23.19
C TRP A 246 -0.84 -19.42 24.02
N GLN A 247 -1.89 -20.16 24.40
CA GLN A 247 -1.71 -21.40 25.15
C GLN A 247 -0.93 -22.47 24.38
N ARG A 248 -1.13 -22.56 23.05
CA ARG A 248 -0.40 -23.49 22.19
C ARG A 248 1.07 -23.12 22.04
N GLU A 249 1.38 -21.83 22.11
CA GLU A 249 2.73 -21.29 21.91
C GLU A 249 3.47 -20.95 23.19
N LEU A 250 2.87 -21.16 24.38
CA LEU A 250 3.52 -20.84 25.65
C LEU A 250 4.91 -21.48 25.77
N GLY A 251 5.93 -20.63 25.95
CA GLY A 251 7.34 -21.00 26.01
C GLY A 251 8.05 -21.04 24.65
N ALA A 252 7.38 -20.70 23.55
CA ALA A 252 8.02 -20.45 22.27
C ALA A 252 8.93 -19.21 22.35
N ALA A 253 10.03 -19.22 21.59
CA ALA A 253 10.96 -18.11 21.51
C ALA A 253 11.55 -18.04 20.10
N GLY A 254 11.89 -16.84 19.63
CA GLY A 254 12.42 -16.61 18.30
C GLY A 254 12.14 -15.20 17.80
N THR A 255 12.33 -14.99 16.49
CA THR A 255 12.05 -13.72 15.83
C THR A 255 10.54 -13.57 15.61
N TYR A 256 9.88 -12.85 16.52
CA TYR A 256 8.42 -12.61 16.57
C TYR A 256 7.57 -13.89 16.46
N PRO A 257 7.48 -14.70 17.54
CA PRO A 257 6.45 -15.72 17.66
C PRO A 257 5.05 -15.11 17.45
N PRO A 258 4.09 -15.83 16.83
CA PRO A 258 2.72 -15.32 16.65
C PRO A 258 2.08 -14.79 17.93
N ALA A 259 2.26 -15.49 19.06
CA ALA A 259 1.70 -15.09 20.34
C ALA A 259 2.60 -14.19 21.22
N ASP A 260 3.64 -13.55 20.66
CA ASP A 260 4.53 -12.62 21.37
C ASP A 260 3.99 -11.18 21.32
N GLY A 261 2.85 -10.95 21.96
CA GLY A 261 2.19 -9.64 22.00
C GLY A 261 3.01 -8.54 22.69
N SER A 262 4.03 -8.90 23.48
CA SER A 262 4.94 -7.97 24.14
C SER A 262 6.17 -7.62 23.31
N LEU A 263 6.37 -8.28 22.16
CA LEU A 263 7.52 -8.13 21.25
C LEU A 263 8.86 -8.37 21.96
N SER A 264 8.87 -9.29 22.92
CA SER A 264 10.06 -9.62 23.73
C SER A 264 10.95 -10.68 23.07
N GLY A 265 10.46 -11.32 22.02
CA GLY A 265 11.05 -12.49 21.36
C GLY A 265 10.70 -13.81 22.06
N SER A 266 9.75 -13.83 22.99
CA SER A 266 9.33 -15.01 23.75
C SER A 266 7.85 -14.95 24.13
N VAL A 267 7.16 -16.09 24.08
CA VAL A 267 5.75 -16.23 24.48
C VAL A 267 5.67 -16.64 25.94
N ASP A 268 5.32 -15.71 26.81
CA ASP A 268 5.19 -15.92 28.25
C ASP A 268 3.99 -15.19 28.89
N SER A 269 4.06 -14.95 30.20
CA SER A 269 3.01 -14.27 30.95
C SER A 269 2.83 -12.79 30.62
N ALA A 270 3.84 -12.13 30.04
CA ALA A 270 3.77 -10.75 29.57
C ALA A 270 2.80 -10.64 28.39
N ASP A 271 2.85 -11.58 27.44
CA ASP A 271 1.94 -11.60 26.28
C ASP A 271 0.50 -11.90 26.69
N LEU A 272 0.32 -12.76 27.70
CA LEU A 272 -1.00 -12.96 28.30
C LEU A 272 -1.54 -11.67 28.94
N ALA A 273 -0.66 -10.86 29.54
CA ALA A 273 -1.09 -9.57 30.09
C ALA A 273 -1.51 -8.59 28.98
N VAL A 274 -0.82 -8.61 27.84
CA VAL A 274 -1.22 -7.88 26.64
C VAL A 274 -2.61 -8.34 26.18
N TRP A 275 -2.81 -9.64 25.91
CA TRP A 275 -4.12 -10.18 25.50
C TRP A 275 -5.24 -9.80 26.47
N LYS A 276 -5.02 -9.94 27.79
CA LYS A 276 -6.03 -9.54 28.79
C LYS A 276 -6.40 -8.06 28.75
N SER A 277 -5.44 -7.20 28.42
CA SER A 277 -5.67 -5.76 28.34
C SER A 277 -6.46 -5.37 27.08
N GLN A 278 -6.38 -6.19 26.04
CA GLN A 278 -7.00 -5.94 24.73
C GLN A 278 -8.22 -6.83 24.47
N PHE A 279 -8.59 -7.74 25.37
CA PHE A 279 -9.71 -8.66 25.15
C PHE A 279 -11.02 -7.94 24.83
N GLY A 280 -11.60 -8.28 23.68
CA GLY A 280 -12.81 -7.68 23.11
C GLY A 280 -12.56 -6.44 22.25
N GLU A 281 -11.30 -6.02 22.08
CA GLU A 281 -10.93 -5.01 21.09
C GLU A 281 -11.13 -5.57 19.68
N ILE A 282 -11.64 -4.72 18.80
CA ILE A 282 -11.87 -5.02 17.39
C ILE A 282 -11.35 -3.81 16.62
N VAL A 283 -10.42 -4.03 15.69
CA VAL A 283 -9.97 -2.95 14.81
C VAL A 283 -10.91 -2.89 13.62
N GLU A 284 -11.90 -2.01 13.69
CA GLU A 284 -12.74 -1.69 12.52
C GLU A 284 -11.86 -1.03 11.43
N LEU A 285 -11.49 -1.81 10.42
CA LEU A 285 -10.78 -1.30 9.26
C LEU A 285 -11.66 -0.28 8.51
N PRO A 286 -11.09 0.85 8.04
CA PRO A 286 -11.79 1.71 7.10
C PRO A 286 -12.22 0.87 5.88
N ALA A 287 -13.54 0.85 5.63
CA ALA A 287 -14.08 0.25 4.43
C ALA A 287 -13.32 0.77 3.20
N ALA A 288 -13.02 -0.11 2.25
CA ALA A 288 -12.37 0.27 0.99
C ALA A 288 -12.99 1.53 0.40
N ALA A 289 -12.14 2.50 0.07
CA ALA A 289 -12.55 3.67 -0.67
C ALA A 289 -13.28 3.19 -1.95
N ALA A 290 -14.57 3.49 -2.03
CA ALA A 290 -15.37 3.08 -3.17
C ALA A 290 -14.97 3.93 -4.38
N ILE A 291 -14.29 3.33 -5.36
CA ILE A 291 -14.08 3.99 -6.65
C ILE A 291 -15.36 3.85 -7.46
N ALA A 292 -16.11 4.94 -7.59
CA ALA A 292 -17.26 5.00 -8.47
C ALA A 292 -16.79 4.83 -9.92
N GLY A 293 -17.00 3.64 -10.49
CA GLY A 293 -16.82 3.43 -11.92
C GLY A 293 -17.80 4.31 -12.69
N THR A 294 -17.29 5.10 -13.64
CA THR A 294 -18.15 5.82 -14.58
C THR A 294 -18.79 4.78 -15.50
N VAL A 295 -19.97 4.30 -15.12
CA VAL A 295 -20.79 3.48 -16.01
C VAL A 295 -21.13 4.35 -17.22
N PRO A 296 -20.68 4.00 -18.45
CA PRO A 296 -21.04 4.75 -19.63
C PRO A 296 -22.55 4.84 -19.71
N GLU A 297 -23.10 6.05 -19.83
CA GLU A 297 -24.55 6.22 -19.92
C GLU A 297 -25.11 5.30 -21.01
N PRO A 298 -26.21 4.57 -20.75
CA PRO A 298 -26.81 3.71 -21.76
C PRO A 298 -27.02 4.53 -23.03
N SER A 299 -26.64 3.98 -24.19
CA SER A 299 -26.81 4.61 -25.51
C SER A 299 -28.30 4.72 -25.94
N THR A 300 -29.22 4.83 -24.98
CA THR A 300 -30.66 5.00 -25.14
C THR A 300 -30.98 6.30 -25.89
N LEU A 301 -30.23 7.38 -25.68
CA LEU A 301 -30.36 8.62 -26.46
C LEU A 301 -29.93 8.43 -27.93
N ALA A 302 -28.89 7.64 -28.18
CA ALA A 302 -28.48 7.29 -29.54
C ALA A 302 -29.53 6.40 -30.24
N LEU A 303 -30.13 5.45 -29.51
CA LEU A 303 -31.20 4.60 -30.04
C LEU A 303 -32.50 5.39 -30.28
N ALA A 304 -32.86 6.33 -29.40
CA ALA A 304 -34.05 7.17 -29.54
C ALA A 304 -33.93 8.14 -30.72
N THR A 305 -32.75 8.70 -30.97
CA THR A 305 -32.49 9.55 -32.14
C THR A 305 -32.55 8.76 -33.46
N ILE A 306 -32.03 7.53 -33.50
CA ILE A 306 -32.16 6.65 -34.68
C ILE A 306 -33.62 6.26 -34.94
N LEU A 307 -34.40 5.95 -33.91
CA LEU A 307 -35.82 5.62 -34.04
C LEU A 307 -36.64 6.83 -34.55
N THR A 308 -36.43 8.02 -34.01
CA THR A 308 -37.15 9.21 -34.48
C THR A 308 -36.76 9.61 -35.91
N ALA A 309 -35.49 9.49 -36.29
CA ALA A 309 -35.02 9.74 -37.65
C ALA A 309 -35.64 8.77 -38.68
N THR A 310 -35.72 7.47 -38.35
CA THR A 310 -36.35 6.47 -39.22
C THR A 310 -37.86 6.67 -39.37
N PHE A 311 -38.55 7.13 -38.32
CA PHE A 311 -39.97 7.50 -38.40
C PHE A 311 -40.22 8.76 -39.23
N ALA A 312 -39.34 9.77 -39.13
CA ALA A 312 -39.44 11.00 -39.93
C ALA A 312 -39.22 10.73 -41.42
N LEU A 313 -38.23 9.92 -41.77
CA LEU A 313 -37.93 9.54 -43.17
C LEU A 313 -39.05 8.67 -43.79
N ARG A 314 -39.74 7.85 -43.00
CA ARG A 314 -40.93 7.08 -43.44
C ARG A 314 -42.17 7.96 -43.70
N ARG A 315 -42.29 9.13 -43.08
CA ARG A 315 -43.39 10.07 -43.35
C ARG A 315 -43.21 10.84 -44.66
N ILE A 316 -41.97 11.23 -44.97
CA ILE A 316 -41.66 12.02 -46.17
C ILE A 316 -41.83 11.20 -47.46
N SER A 317 -41.58 9.89 -47.41
CA SER A 317 -41.76 8.98 -48.55
C SER A 317 -43.21 8.66 -48.91
N ARG A 318 -44.19 8.95 -48.04
CA ARG A 318 -45.63 8.67 -48.29
C ARG A 318 -46.40 9.84 -48.91
N THR A 319 -45.82 11.02 -49.01
CA THR A 319 -46.47 12.22 -49.56
C THR A 319 -46.22 12.46 -51.06
N GLY A 320 -45.51 11.56 -51.75
CA GLY A 320 -45.15 11.69 -53.17
C GLY A 320 -45.83 10.66 -54.09
N CYS A 321 -47.15 10.62 -54.15
CA CYS A 321 -47.93 10.14 -55.30
C CYS A 321 -49.42 10.41 -55.06
N ARG A 322 -49.94 11.45 -55.70
CA ARG A 322 -51.36 11.57 -56.03
C ARG A 322 -51.41 12.01 -57.49
N GLU A 323 -51.83 11.08 -58.35
CA GLU A 323 -52.38 11.35 -59.68
C GLU A 323 -53.75 12.03 -59.57
#